data_AF-A0A819MG47-F1
#
_entry.id   AF-A0A819MG47-F1
#
_cell.length_a   1.000
_cell.length_b   1.000
_cell.length_c   1.000
_cell.angle_alpha   90.00
_cell.angle_beta   90.00
_cell.angle_gamma   90.00
#
_symmetry.space_group_name_H-M   'P 1'
#
loop_
_entity.id
_entity.type
_entity.pdbx_description
1 polymer ?
#
loop_
_entity_poly.entity_id
_entity_poly.type
_entity_poly.pdbx_seq_one_letter_code
_entity_poly.pdbx_strand_id
1 'polypeptide(L)'
;AYFSLTPQDFLYTAEQIIEYIADDYAQIILVHSYTVKSWSRELLGCVSSLIGLICACCWWGREEAHHIKKIVSTDLTLYDHVSALIRIISYKPFHKCIDGQWPNVETILIDSIITFLRGAIDAEKLSCFIRLTTSLPDTLTSLVQTAPYDRIVLCAHGLLAEILTDEQLKELKIVRNIRRSCFDIIEQAWKDPSQKYQHIPLVHILRGFANLSKNDTVQANTAALNKMPLLIEILDKYPIVYDILWGLSFNSSIQEQLRLNHSFMTKLTEIKKNCSNETIRKAARGILWNLNSDRDKQIFTEKCDSTTFDIMISYSHKDKQICKHLYEQLIRTGYRVWIDFDQIHGNVMDAMVQAIEQSRTIIICMSEQYRRSNYCRAEAEYAFQRRLKIVPVLLQEHYKPDGWLLFLIGQSLYVDFTKHEFPIAIEMLIKEIKALHMQDLHNIEVQSNQSALLALSPSVPCLQPLSGAELRPENVQNWTTAQIT
;
A
#
# COMPACT_ATOMS: atom_id res chain seq x y z
N ALA A 1 -24.50 -22.05 3.92
CA ALA A 1 -24.84 -22.58 5.25
C ALA A 1 -23.74 -22.30 6.29
N TYR A 2 -22.46 -22.46 5.96
CA TYR A 2 -21.35 -22.22 6.92
C TYR A 2 -21.14 -20.73 7.31
N PHE A 3 -21.44 -19.79 6.41
CA PHE A 3 -21.28 -18.35 6.66
C PHE A 3 -22.34 -17.70 7.56
N SER A 4 -23.38 -18.45 7.98
CA SER A 4 -24.58 -17.88 8.62
C SER A 4 -24.86 -18.42 10.02
N LEU A 5 -24.04 -19.31 10.56
CA LEU A 5 -24.29 -19.98 11.85
C LEU A 5 -23.21 -19.66 12.88
N THR A 6 -23.64 -19.50 14.13
CA THR A 6 -22.79 -19.22 15.28
C THR A 6 -21.93 -20.43 15.67
N PRO A 7 -20.76 -20.23 16.32
CA PRO A 7 -19.76 -21.27 16.58
C PRO A 7 -20.19 -22.48 17.44
N GLN A 8 -21.44 -22.55 17.90
CA GLN A 8 -21.89 -23.53 18.90
C GLN A 8 -22.37 -24.86 18.30
N ASP A 9 -22.56 -24.97 16.97
CA ASP A 9 -23.22 -26.12 16.34
C ASP A 9 -22.28 -27.12 15.63
N PHE A 10 -20.96 -27.00 15.78
CA PHE A 10 -20.00 -27.91 15.13
C PHE A 10 -19.26 -28.80 16.13
N LEU A 11 -19.15 -30.10 15.78
CA LEU A 11 -18.39 -31.10 16.53
C LEU A 11 -16.87 -30.86 16.54
N TYR A 12 -16.36 -30.09 15.57
CA TYR A 12 -14.94 -29.82 15.38
C TYR A 12 -14.70 -28.33 15.09
N THR A 13 -13.58 -27.79 15.59
CA THR A 13 -13.16 -26.42 15.28
C THR A 13 -12.62 -26.32 13.85
N ALA A 14 -12.56 -25.10 13.29
CA ALA A 14 -11.91 -24.86 12.00
C ALA A 14 -10.50 -25.45 11.93
N GLU A 15 -9.73 -25.25 12.99
CA GLU A 15 -8.35 -25.71 13.09
C GLU A 15 -8.27 -27.23 13.04
N GLN A 16 -9.12 -27.94 13.79
CA GLN A 16 -9.19 -29.40 13.77
C GLN A 16 -9.59 -29.95 12.39
N ILE A 17 -10.52 -29.27 11.70
CA ILE A 17 -10.90 -29.66 10.34
C ILE A 17 -9.70 -29.50 9.41
N ILE A 18 -9.03 -28.33 9.42
CA ILE A 18 -7.87 -28.06 8.57
C ILE A 18 -6.76 -29.07 8.84
N GLU A 19 -6.41 -29.33 10.11
CA GLU A 19 -5.40 -30.32 10.47
C GLU A 19 -5.69 -31.74 9.94
N TYR A 20 -6.97 -32.09 9.82
CA TYR A 20 -7.37 -33.42 9.35
C TYR A 20 -7.43 -33.54 7.82
N ILE A 21 -7.86 -32.49 7.10
CA ILE A 21 -8.13 -32.59 5.65
C ILE A 21 -7.18 -31.80 4.75
N ALA A 22 -6.33 -30.91 5.31
CA ALA A 22 -5.52 -29.97 4.54
C ALA A 22 -4.63 -30.64 3.49
N ASP A 23 -3.89 -31.68 3.88
CA ASP A 23 -2.92 -32.36 3.02
C ASP A 23 -3.61 -33.04 1.83
N ASP A 24 -4.66 -33.82 2.11
CA ASP A 24 -5.47 -34.50 1.10
C ASP A 24 -6.11 -33.47 0.17
N TYR A 25 -6.69 -32.41 0.73
CA TYR A 25 -7.27 -31.31 -0.03
C TYR A 25 -6.23 -30.69 -0.98
N ALA A 26 -5.06 -30.33 -0.47
CA ALA A 26 -4.04 -29.63 -1.25
C ALA A 26 -3.55 -30.50 -2.42
N GLN A 27 -3.38 -31.81 -2.20
CA GLN A 27 -3.02 -32.78 -3.25
C GLN A 27 -4.15 -32.96 -4.28
N ILE A 28 -5.41 -33.10 -3.83
CA ILE A 28 -6.58 -33.20 -4.71
C ILE A 28 -6.64 -31.97 -5.64
N ILE A 29 -6.52 -30.77 -5.08
CA ILE A 29 -6.54 -29.53 -5.86
C ILE A 29 -5.36 -29.46 -6.83
N LEU A 30 -4.15 -29.86 -6.40
CA LEU A 30 -2.97 -29.86 -7.26
C LEU A 30 -3.13 -30.79 -8.46
N VAL A 31 -3.59 -32.03 -8.24
CA VAL A 31 -3.73 -33.04 -9.29
C VAL A 31 -4.85 -32.64 -10.25
N HIS A 32 -6.04 -32.32 -9.73
CA HIS A 32 -7.21 -32.04 -10.58
C HIS A 32 -7.12 -30.71 -11.32
N SER A 33 -6.33 -29.74 -10.85
CA SER A 33 -6.09 -28.49 -11.56
C SER A 33 -5.34 -28.66 -12.88
N TYR A 34 -4.73 -29.82 -13.18
CA TYR A 34 -4.19 -30.13 -14.52
C TYR A 34 -5.24 -30.72 -15.46
N THR A 35 -6.35 -31.22 -14.93
CA THR A 35 -7.38 -31.95 -15.70
C THR A 35 -8.71 -31.20 -15.75
N VAL A 36 -8.73 -29.88 -15.51
CA VAL A 36 -9.97 -29.08 -15.43
C VAL A 36 -10.87 -29.23 -16.66
N LYS A 37 -10.27 -29.42 -17.83
CA LYS A 37 -10.99 -29.64 -19.10
C LYS A 37 -11.85 -30.91 -19.12
N SER A 38 -11.49 -31.91 -18.32
CA SER A 38 -12.15 -33.22 -18.27
C SER A 38 -13.01 -33.42 -17.02
N TRP A 39 -13.28 -32.36 -16.25
CA TRP A 39 -14.11 -32.48 -15.06
C TRP A 39 -15.55 -32.81 -15.41
N SER A 40 -16.12 -33.83 -14.75
CA SER A 40 -17.56 -34.10 -14.78
C SER A 40 -18.30 -33.07 -13.91
N ARG A 41 -19.64 -33.05 -14.01
CA ARG A 41 -20.46 -32.16 -13.18
C ARG A 41 -20.33 -32.49 -11.69
N GLU A 42 -20.22 -33.78 -11.37
CA GLU A 42 -20.03 -34.28 -10.02
C GLU A 42 -18.68 -33.84 -9.46
N LEU A 43 -17.59 -34.02 -10.23
CA LEU A 43 -16.25 -33.61 -9.80
C LEU A 43 -16.17 -32.10 -9.58
N LEU A 44 -16.77 -31.31 -10.48
CA LEU A 44 -16.89 -29.86 -10.31
C LEU A 44 -17.61 -29.50 -9.00
N GLY A 45 -18.72 -30.18 -8.68
CA GLY A 45 -19.47 -29.98 -7.43
C GLY A 45 -18.66 -30.33 -6.18
N CYS A 46 -17.94 -31.45 -6.20
CA CYS A 46 -17.06 -31.88 -5.12
C CYS A 46 -15.90 -30.91 -4.89
N VAL A 47 -15.16 -30.54 -5.95
CA VAL A 47 -14.04 -29.60 -5.86
C VAL A 47 -14.51 -28.22 -5.39
N SER A 48 -15.62 -27.73 -5.93
CA SER A 48 -16.20 -26.44 -5.50
C SER A 48 -16.56 -26.44 -4.02
N SER A 49 -17.11 -27.55 -3.52
CA SER A 49 -17.52 -27.68 -2.12
C SER A 49 -16.33 -27.83 -1.18
N LEU A 50 -15.27 -28.55 -1.60
CA LEU A 50 -14.02 -28.68 -0.86
C LEU A 50 -13.29 -27.34 -0.73
N ILE A 51 -13.12 -26.61 -1.84
CA ILE A 51 -12.52 -25.26 -1.81
C ILE A 51 -13.37 -24.33 -0.93
N GLY A 52 -14.70 -24.38 -1.06
CA GLY A 52 -15.61 -23.59 -0.24
C GLY A 52 -15.49 -23.91 1.26
N LEU A 53 -15.34 -25.18 1.63
CA LEU A 53 -15.16 -25.61 3.02
C LEU A 53 -13.83 -25.10 3.59
N ILE A 54 -12.71 -25.32 2.89
CA ILE A 54 -11.40 -24.84 3.32
C ILE A 54 -11.38 -23.32 3.44
N CYS A 55 -11.97 -22.62 2.45
CA CYS A 55 -12.13 -21.18 2.49
C CYS A 55 -13.03 -20.72 3.65
N ALA A 56 -14.03 -21.51 4.07
CA ALA A 56 -14.82 -21.17 5.25
C ALA A 56 -14.02 -21.38 6.55
N CYS A 57 -13.28 -22.49 6.65
CA CYS A 57 -12.47 -22.81 7.82
C CYS A 57 -11.34 -21.79 8.03
N CYS A 58 -10.63 -21.38 6.97
CA CYS A 58 -9.50 -20.48 7.11
C CYS A 58 -9.92 -19.09 7.62
N TRP A 59 -11.12 -18.63 7.26
CA TRP A 59 -11.69 -17.35 7.71
C TRP A 59 -12.60 -17.50 8.93
N TRP A 60 -12.60 -18.67 9.57
CA TRP A 60 -13.27 -18.84 10.84
C TRP A 60 -12.41 -18.23 11.96
N GLY A 61 -12.95 -17.21 12.64
CA GLY A 61 -12.29 -16.59 13.79
C GLY A 61 -11.42 -15.40 13.40
N ARG A 62 -10.33 -15.15 14.15
CA ARG A 62 -9.40 -14.04 13.91
C ARG A 62 -7.99 -14.49 13.49
N GLU A 63 -7.79 -15.79 13.22
CA GLU A 63 -6.46 -16.39 12.99
C GLU A 63 -6.24 -16.83 11.53
N GLU A 64 -6.70 -15.99 10.59
CA GLU A 64 -6.72 -16.30 9.15
C GLU A 64 -5.34 -16.72 8.59
N ALA A 65 -4.29 -16.01 8.98
CA ALA A 65 -2.93 -16.27 8.50
C ALA A 65 -2.33 -17.58 9.07
N HIS A 66 -2.73 -17.98 10.28
CA HIS A 66 -2.28 -19.24 10.89
C HIS A 66 -2.92 -20.43 10.18
N HIS A 67 -4.23 -20.35 9.93
CA HIS A 67 -4.96 -21.38 9.19
C HIS A 67 -4.45 -21.57 7.76
N ILE A 68 -4.17 -20.48 7.03
CA ILE A 68 -3.63 -20.57 5.66
C ILE A 68 -2.30 -21.31 5.61
N LYS A 69 -1.42 -21.08 6.59
CA LYS A 69 -0.13 -21.80 6.69
C LYS A 69 -0.29 -23.30 6.92
N LYS A 70 -1.37 -23.70 7.61
CA LYS A 70 -1.68 -25.10 7.90
C LYS A 70 -2.29 -25.88 6.74
N ILE A 71 -2.72 -25.21 5.66
CA ILE A 71 -3.27 -25.90 4.47
C ILE A 71 -2.21 -26.73 3.75
N VAL A 72 -0.93 -26.44 4.00
CA VAL A 72 0.17 -26.91 3.19
C VAL A 72 1.10 -27.81 4.02
N SER A 73 1.40 -29.00 3.50
CA SER A 73 2.30 -30.00 4.10
C SER A 73 3.78 -29.70 3.85
N THR A 74 4.69 -30.55 4.34
CA THR A 74 6.14 -30.45 4.08
C THR A 74 6.54 -30.58 2.61
N ASP A 75 5.70 -31.21 1.78
CA ASP A 75 6.04 -31.55 0.38
C ASP A 75 5.39 -30.61 -0.65
N LEU A 76 4.42 -29.79 -0.23
CA LEU A 76 3.76 -28.80 -1.08
C LEU A 76 4.09 -27.41 -0.57
N THR A 77 4.13 -26.40 -1.43
CA THR A 77 4.21 -25.00 -0.98
C THR A 77 2.86 -24.29 -1.16
N LEU A 78 2.64 -23.21 -0.40
CA LEU A 78 1.47 -22.35 -0.61
C LEU A 78 1.44 -21.79 -2.05
N TYR A 79 2.61 -21.58 -2.65
CA TYR A 79 2.77 -21.16 -4.03
C TYR A 79 2.22 -22.18 -5.01
N ASP A 80 2.45 -23.48 -4.78
CA ASP A 80 1.91 -24.56 -5.61
C ASP A 80 0.38 -24.64 -5.51
N HIS A 81 -0.15 -24.52 -4.29
CA HIS A 81 -1.59 -24.51 -4.06
C HIS A 81 -2.27 -23.31 -4.74
N VAL A 82 -1.71 -22.11 -4.56
CA VAL A 82 -2.20 -20.89 -5.22
C VAL A 82 -2.13 -21.02 -6.74
N SER A 83 -1.05 -21.61 -7.27
CA SER A 83 -0.91 -21.87 -8.70
C SER A 83 -1.95 -22.87 -9.22
N ALA A 84 -2.30 -23.88 -8.43
CA ALA A 84 -3.37 -24.84 -8.74
C ALA A 84 -4.75 -24.16 -8.81
N LEU A 85 -5.07 -23.32 -7.83
CA LEU A 85 -6.31 -22.55 -7.83
C LEU A 85 -6.38 -21.56 -9.01
N ILE A 86 -5.26 -20.92 -9.36
CA ILE A 86 -5.18 -20.03 -10.51
C ILE A 86 -5.42 -20.80 -11.82
N ARG A 87 -4.87 -22.01 -11.96
CA ARG A 87 -5.14 -22.87 -13.13
C ARG A 87 -6.62 -23.21 -13.26
N ILE A 88 -7.31 -23.45 -12.15
CA ILE A 88 -8.76 -23.75 -12.13
C ILE A 88 -9.55 -22.52 -12.55
N ILE A 89 -9.34 -21.36 -11.90
CA ILE A 89 -10.11 -20.15 -12.20
C ILE A 89 -9.81 -19.60 -13.60
N SER A 90 -8.64 -19.86 -14.18
CA SER A 90 -8.31 -19.46 -15.56
C SER A 90 -9.06 -20.27 -16.65
N TYR A 91 -9.82 -21.31 -16.29
CA TYR A 91 -10.60 -22.07 -17.25
C TYR A 91 -11.86 -21.31 -17.73
N LYS A 92 -11.73 -20.64 -18.88
CA LYS A 92 -12.75 -19.75 -19.47
C LYS A 92 -14.18 -20.32 -19.58
N PRO A 93 -14.41 -21.62 -19.84
CA PRO A 93 -15.77 -22.17 -19.87
C PRO A 93 -16.55 -21.96 -18.57
N PHE A 94 -15.90 -21.99 -17.40
CA PHE A 94 -16.58 -21.69 -16.14
C PHE A 94 -17.10 -20.26 -16.07
N HIS A 95 -16.40 -19.30 -16.70
CA HIS A 95 -16.82 -17.89 -16.70
C HIS A 95 -18.13 -17.65 -17.43
N LYS A 96 -18.40 -18.45 -18.48
CA LYS A 96 -19.64 -18.38 -19.27
C LYS A 96 -20.85 -18.97 -18.55
N CYS A 97 -20.59 -19.79 -17.54
CA CYS A 97 -21.61 -20.48 -16.75
C CYS A 97 -21.91 -19.78 -15.42
N ILE A 98 -21.26 -18.63 -15.15
CA ILE A 98 -21.58 -17.80 -13.99
C ILE A 98 -23.03 -17.30 -14.15
N ASP A 99 -23.83 -17.61 -13.15
CA ASP A 99 -25.21 -17.17 -13.05
C ASP A 99 -25.41 -16.37 -11.75
N GLY A 100 -26.29 -15.37 -11.81
CA GLY A 100 -26.73 -14.59 -10.66
C GLY A 100 -27.70 -15.35 -9.76
N GLN A 101 -28.27 -16.46 -10.23
CA GLN A 101 -29.13 -17.33 -9.41
C GLN A 101 -28.29 -18.29 -8.55
N TRP A 102 -28.46 -18.20 -7.24
CA TRP A 102 -27.82 -19.11 -6.28
C TRP A 102 -28.74 -20.31 -5.99
N PRO A 103 -28.24 -21.56 -5.91
CA PRO A 103 -26.84 -21.99 -6.03
C PRO A 103 -26.46 -22.41 -7.46
N ASN A 104 -25.50 -21.69 -8.07
CA ASN A 104 -24.80 -22.12 -9.28
C ASN A 104 -23.38 -22.58 -8.89
N VAL A 105 -22.99 -23.78 -9.32
CA VAL A 105 -21.73 -24.43 -8.88
C VAL A 105 -20.50 -23.65 -9.36
N GLU A 106 -20.50 -23.17 -10.60
CA GLU A 106 -19.40 -22.36 -11.16
C GLU A 106 -19.28 -21.01 -10.45
N THR A 107 -20.41 -20.36 -10.14
CA THR A 107 -20.44 -19.13 -9.34
C THR A 107 -19.83 -19.39 -7.96
N ILE A 108 -20.19 -20.50 -7.29
CA ILE A 108 -19.63 -20.85 -5.97
C ILE A 108 -18.13 -21.15 -6.06
N LEU A 109 -17.70 -21.90 -7.09
CA LEU A 109 -16.29 -22.24 -7.30
C LEU A 109 -15.45 -20.96 -7.46
N ILE A 110 -15.84 -20.09 -8.39
CA ILE A 110 -15.09 -18.87 -8.71
C ILE A 110 -15.06 -17.94 -7.51
N ASP A 111 -16.20 -17.75 -6.82
CA ASP A 111 -16.28 -16.92 -5.63
C ASP A 111 -15.39 -17.45 -4.48
N SER A 112 -15.39 -18.77 -4.26
CA SER A 112 -14.57 -19.41 -3.23
C SER A 112 -13.08 -19.27 -3.55
N ILE A 113 -12.68 -19.45 -4.81
CA ILE A 113 -11.28 -19.27 -5.24
C ILE A 113 -10.84 -17.81 -5.08
N ILE A 114 -11.63 -16.82 -5.53
CA ILE A 114 -11.27 -15.41 -5.40
C ILE A 114 -11.15 -15.02 -3.92
N THR A 115 -12.09 -15.48 -3.09
CA THR A 115 -12.06 -15.23 -1.65
C THR A 115 -10.80 -15.83 -1.03
N PHE A 116 -10.46 -17.07 -1.42
CA PHE A 116 -9.25 -17.73 -0.95
C PHE A 116 -7.98 -16.94 -1.31
N LEU A 117 -7.84 -16.62 -2.60
CA LEU A 117 -6.67 -15.91 -3.13
C LEU A 117 -6.47 -14.56 -2.44
N ARG A 118 -7.55 -13.84 -2.15
CA ARG A 118 -7.49 -12.56 -1.44
C ARG A 118 -6.83 -12.70 -0.07
N GLY A 119 -7.33 -13.58 0.80
CA GLY A 119 -6.70 -13.72 2.12
C GLY A 119 -5.34 -14.38 2.07
N ALA A 120 -5.05 -15.20 1.06
CA ALA A 120 -3.68 -15.69 0.84
C ALA A 120 -2.71 -14.54 0.54
N ILE A 121 -3.11 -13.54 -0.25
CA ILE A 121 -2.31 -12.32 -0.51
C ILE A 121 -2.19 -11.43 0.74
N ASP A 122 -3.23 -11.36 1.57
CA ASP A 122 -3.17 -10.58 2.80
C ASP A 122 -2.27 -11.24 3.86
N ALA A 123 -2.33 -12.57 3.97
CA ALA A 123 -1.57 -13.36 4.93
C ALA A 123 -0.09 -13.50 4.55
N GLU A 124 0.21 -13.72 3.26
CA GLU A 124 1.55 -13.99 2.75
C GLU A 124 1.96 -13.01 1.64
N LYS A 125 3.27 -12.82 1.42
CA LYS A 125 3.79 -11.84 0.43
C LYS A 125 3.66 -12.34 -1.02
N LEU A 126 2.46 -12.78 -1.42
CA LEU A 126 2.19 -13.45 -2.69
C LEU A 126 1.87 -12.51 -3.86
N SER A 127 1.56 -11.24 -3.59
CA SER A 127 1.16 -10.28 -4.63
C SER A 127 2.17 -10.16 -5.77
N CYS A 128 3.48 -10.09 -5.46
CA CYS A 128 4.54 -10.03 -6.48
C CYS A 128 4.68 -11.34 -7.27
N PHE A 129 4.60 -12.49 -6.60
CA PHE A 129 4.60 -13.80 -7.25
C PHE A 129 3.45 -13.92 -8.24
N ILE A 130 2.22 -13.67 -7.78
CA ILE A 130 1.01 -13.77 -8.62
C ILE A 130 1.12 -12.83 -9.83
N ARG A 131 1.63 -11.62 -9.63
CA ARG A 131 1.80 -10.62 -10.70
C ARG A 131 2.78 -11.06 -11.78
N LEU A 132 3.90 -11.69 -11.43
CA LEU A 132 4.95 -12.03 -12.38
C LEU A 132 4.82 -13.42 -12.99
N THR A 133 4.20 -14.36 -12.28
CA THR A 133 4.29 -15.79 -12.64
C THR A 133 2.97 -16.37 -13.14
N THR A 134 1.85 -15.63 -13.07
CA THR A 134 0.53 -16.19 -13.30
C THR A 134 -0.33 -15.38 -14.27
N SER A 135 -1.25 -16.06 -14.96
CA SER A 135 -2.28 -15.44 -15.83
C SER A 135 -3.48 -14.90 -15.06
N LEU A 136 -3.38 -14.78 -13.74
CA LEU A 136 -4.50 -14.36 -12.89
C LEU A 136 -4.98 -12.93 -13.21
N PRO A 137 -4.11 -11.92 -13.38
CA PRO A 137 -4.57 -10.56 -13.68
C PRO A 137 -5.45 -10.48 -14.94
N ASP A 138 -5.07 -11.17 -16.02
CA ASP A 138 -5.85 -11.23 -17.26
C ASP A 138 -7.19 -11.95 -17.04
N THR A 139 -7.16 -13.04 -16.28
CA THR A 139 -8.35 -13.82 -15.92
C THR A 139 -9.35 -12.97 -15.14
N LEU A 140 -8.90 -12.26 -14.11
CA LEU A 140 -9.72 -11.39 -13.29
C LEU A 140 -10.25 -10.20 -14.09
N THR A 141 -9.45 -9.64 -14.98
CA THR A 141 -9.88 -8.56 -15.88
C THR A 141 -11.01 -9.02 -16.80
N SER A 142 -10.89 -10.23 -17.36
CA SER A 142 -11.97 -10.83 -18.16
C SER A 142 -13.23 -11.03 -17.31
N LEU A 143 -13.10 -11.59 -16.10
CA LEU A 143 -14.23 -11.83 -15.20
C LEU A 143 -14.96 -10.53 -14.83
N VAL A 144 -14.22 -9.46 -14.53
CA VAL A 144 -14.78 -8.14 -14.25
C VAL A 144 -15.62 -7.60 -15.41
N GLN A 145 -15.26 -7.92 -16.65
CA GLN A 145 -15.97 -7.43 -17.83
C GLN A 145 -17.18 -8.29 -18.22
N THR A 146 -17.18 -9.58 -17.87
CA THR A 146 -18.17 -10.54 -18.39
C THR A 146 -19.09 -11.14 -17.34
N ALA A 147 -18.72 -11.14 -16.06
CA ALA A 147 -19.48 -11.84 -15.04
C ALA A 147 -20.77 -11.07 -14.66
N PRO A 148 -21.95 -11.71 -14.66
CA PRO A 148 -23.21 -11.07 -14.28
C PRO A 148 -23.41 -10.98 -12.75
N TYR A 149 -22.45 -11.45 -11.95
CA TYR A 149 -22.56 -11.55 -10.50
C TYR A 149 -21.69 -10.50 -9.79
N ASP A 150 -22.32 -9.47 -9.23
CA ASP A 150 -21.60 -8.29 -8.73
C ASP A 150 -20.63 -8.60 -7.60
N ARG A 151 -20.89 -9.63 -6.78
CA ARG A 151 -19.93 -10.04 -5.74
C ARG A 151 -18.61 -10.52 -6.34
N ILE A 152 -18.66 -11.36 -7.37
CA ILE A 152 -17.45 -11.82 -8.08
C ILE A 152 -16.73 -10.62 -8.70
N VAL A 153 -17.48 -9.72 -9.34
CA VAL A 153 -16.90 -8.51 -9.95
C VAL A 153 -16.21 -7.64 -8.89
N LEU A 154 -16.84 -7.40 -7.74
CA LEU A 154 -16.28 -6.61 -6.64
C LEU A 154 -15.04 -7.26 -6.04
N CYS A 155 -15.10 -8.56 -5.76
CA CYS A 155 -13.96 -9.30 -5.21
C CYS A 155 -12.79 -9.37 -6.20
N ALA A 156 -13.06 -9.56 -7.49
CA ALA A 156 -12.04 -9.54 -8.54
C ALA A 156 -11.38 -8.16 -8.67
N HIS A 157 -12.14 -7.07 -8.60
CA HIS A 157 -11.57 -5.71 -8.55
C HIS A 157 -10.67 -5.48 -7.34
N GLY A 158 -11.11 -5.92 -6.15
CA GLY A 158 -10.30 -5.83 -4.94
C GLY A 158 -8.98 -6.58 -5.07
N LEU A 159 -9.03 -7.79 -5.64
CA LEU A 159 -7.86 -8.62 -5.88
C LEU A 159 -6.91 -8.01 -6.92
N LEU A 160 -7.45 -7.46 -8.02
CA LEU A 160 -6.67 -6.71 -9.01
C LEU A 160 -5.96 -5.49 -8.39
N ALA A 161 -6.61 -4.79 -7.45
CA ALA A 161 -6.01 -3.65 -6.74
C ALA A 161 -4.89 -4.03 -5.76
N GLU A 162 -4.84 -5.30 -5.36
CA GLU A 162 -3.77 -5.85 -4.51
C GLU A 162 -2.60 -6.38 -5.34
N ILE A 163 -2.86 -6.89 -6.55
CA ILE A 163 -1.86 -7.51 -7.41
C ILE A 163 -1.21 -6.51 -8.37
N LEU A 164 -1.95 -5.55 -8.91
CA LEU A 164 -1.45 -4.71 -10.00
C LEU A 164 -0.62 -3.53 -9.52
N THR A 165 0.28 -3.08 -10.40
CA THR A 165 0.97 -1.79 -10.23
C THR A 165 0.03 -0.62 -10.48
N ASP A 166 0.43 0.56 -9.99
CA ASP A 166 -0.29 1.82 -10.22
C ASP A 166 -0.41 2.14 -11.73
N GLU A 167 0.59 1.77 -12.54
CA GLU A 167 0.58 1.96 -14.00
C GLU A 167 -0.40 1.01 -14.69
N GLN A 168 -0.34 -0.30 -14.38
CA GLN A 168 -1.27 -1.28 -14.93
C GLN A 168 -2.73 -0.96 -14.56
N LEU A 169 -2.96 -0.45 -13.34
CA LEU A 169 -4.29 -0.04 -12.91
C LEU A 169 -4.84 1.13 -13.73
N LYS A 170 -3.98 2.06 -14.21
CA LYS A 170 -4.39 3.14 -15.12
C LYS A 170 -4.84 2.60 -16.47
N GLU A 171 -4.13 1.63 -17.03
CA GLU A 171 -4.38 1.08 -18.37
C GLU A 171 -5.69 0.29 -18.46
N LEU A 172 -6.04 -0.43 -17.40
CA LEU A 172 -7.12 -1.43 -17.44
C LEU A 172 -8.54 -0.89 -17.65
N LYS A 173 -8.75 0.43 -17.77
CA LYS A 173 -10.09 1.08 -17.79
C LYS A 173 -11.00 0.73 -16.59
N ILE A 174 -10.55 -0.14 -15.69
CA ILE A 174 -11.15 -0.50 -14.39
C ILE A 174 -11.54 0.77 -13.63
N VAL A 175 -10.73 1.82 -13.74
CA VAL A 175 -10.98 3.15 -13.19
C VAL A 175 -12.31 3.77 -13.65
N ARG A 176 -12.76 3.57 -14.90
CA ARG A 176 -14.08 4.10 -15.34
C ARG A 176 -15.25 3.39 -14.65
N ASN A 177 -15.11 2.09 -14.36
CA ASN A 177 -16.13 1.31 -13.66
C ASN A 177 -16.06 1.53 -12.15
N ILE A 178 -14.87 1.59 -11.54
CA ILE A 178 -14.69 1.96 -10.12
C ILE A 178 -15.22 3.37 -9.84
N ARG A 179 -15.05 4.32 -10.78
CA ARG A 179 -15.44 5.74 -10.63
C ARG A 179 -16.95 5.95 -10.39
N ARG A 180 -17.84 5.12 -10.94
CA ARG A 180 -19.29 5.18 -10.62
C ARG A 180 -19.67 4.03 -9.70
N SER A 181 -19.36 2.80 -10.10
CA SER A 181 -19.86 1.61 -9.42
C SER A 181 -19.38 1.47 -7.97
N CYS A 182 -18.14 1.81 -7.59
CA CYS A 182 -17.69 1.53 -6.21
C CYS A 182 -18.35 2.45 -5.18
N PHE A 183 -18.37 3.76 -5.43
CA PHE A 183 -19.07 4.71 -4.54
C PHE A 183 -20.59 4.54 -4.65
N ASP A 184 -21.14 4.21 -5.82
CA ASP A 184 -22.57 3.90 -5.96
C ASP A 184 -22.95 2.65 -5.17
N ILE A 185 -22.10 1.61 -5.14
CA ILE A 185 -22.28 0.40 -4.35
C ILE A 185 -22.17 0.70 -2.86
N ILE A 186 -21.19 1.49 -2.43
CA ILE A 186 -21.05 1.94 -1.04
C ILE A 186 -22.28 2.76 -0.62
N GLU A 187 -22.74 3.67 -1.47
CA GLU A 187 -23.89 4.53 -1.20
C GLU A 187 -25.19 3.74 -1.14
N GLN A 188 -25.41 2.79 -2.06
CA GLN A 188 -26.56 1.89 -2.05
C GLN A 188 -26.53 0.96 -0.83
N ALA A 189 -25.37 0.39 -0.51
CA ALA A 189 -25.18 -0.41 0.69
C ALA A 189 -25.45 0.40 1.97
N TRP A 190 -25.04 1.67 2.03
CA TRP A 190 -25.25 2.52 3.20
C TRP A 190 -26.72 2.90 3.39
N LYS A 191 -27.43 3.18 2.29
CA LYS A 191 -28.86 3.52 2.29
C LYS A 191 -29.77 2.32 2.60
N ASP A 192 -29.31 1.11 2.34
CA ASP A 192 -30.05 -0.11 2.67
C ASP A 192 -30.17 -0.30 4.20
N PRO A 193 -31.38 -0.56 4.75
CA PRO A 193 -31.56 -0.75 6.19
C PRO A 193 -30.72 -1.88 6.79
N SER A 194 -30.44 -2.93 6.01
CA SER A 194 -29.60 -4.06 6.41
C SER A 194 -28.09 -3.82 6.21
N GLN A 195 -27.74 -2.67 5.64
CA GLN A 195 -26.38 -2.24 5.30
C GLN A 195 -25.64 -3.24 4.41
N LYS A 196 -26.33 -3.70 3.38
CA LYS A 196 -25.84 -4.67 2.40
C LYS A 196 -26.08 -4.17 0.99
N TYR A 197 -25.19 -4.54 0.09
CA TYR A 197 -25.42 -4.47 -1.35
C TYR A 197 -25.51 -5.89 -1.89
N GLN A 198 -26.67 -6.27 -2.42
CA GLN A 198 -26.90 -7.61 -2.97
C GLN A 198 -26.38 -8.73 -2.06
N HIS A 199 -26.76 -8.68 -0.78
CA HIS A 199 -26.36 -9.60 0.29
C HIS A 199 -24.92 -9.46 0.81
N ILE A 200 -24.07 -8.62 0.21
CA ILE A 200 -22.71 -8.35 0.69
C ILE A 200 -22.76 -7.26 1.77
N PRO A 201 -22.29 -7.54 3.00
CA PRO A 201 -22.20 -6.52 4.05
C PRO A 201 -21.26 -5.37 3.68
N LEU A 202 -21.67 -4.14 3.98
CA LEU A 202 -20.90 -2.92 3.70
C LEU A 202 -19.46 -2.98 4.23
N VAL A 203 -19.22 -3.61 5.39
CA VAL A 203 -17.87 -3.76 5.94
C VAL A 203 -16.90 -4.49 4.99
N HIS A 204 -17.36 -5.46 4.22
CA HIS A 204 -16.50 -6.19 3.26
C HIS A 204 -16.19 -5.34 2.03
N ILE A 205 -17.14 -4.52 1.60
CA ILE A 205 -16.96 -3.54 0.51
C ILE A 205 -15.93 -2.49 0.94
N LEU A 206 -16.09 -1.93 2.14
CA LEU A 206 -15.14 -0.95 2.72
C LEU A 206 -13.75 -1.54 2.89
N ARG A 207 -13.62 -2.81 3.32
CA ARG A 207 -12.33 -3.51 3.37
C ARG A 207 -11.65 -3.60 2.01
N GLY A 208 -12.40 -3.90 0.95
CA GLY A 208 -11.86 -3.88 -0.42
C GLY A 208 -11.41 -2.47 -0.83
N PHE A 209 -12.20 -1.45 -0.47
CA PHE A 209 -11.89 -0.07 -0.81
C PHE A 209 -10.68 0.50 -0.04
N ALA A 210 -10.42 0.06 1.19
CA ALA A 210 -9.24 0.46 1.97
C ALA A 210 -7.91 0.06 1.30
N ASN A 211 -7.92 -1.06 0.58
CA ASN A 211 -6.77 -1.50 -0.21
C ASN A 211 -6.62 -0.69 -1.51
N LEU A 212 -7.74 -0.28 -2.10
CA LEU A 212 -7.78 0.56 -3.30
C LEU A 212 -7.33 2.00 -3.03
N SER A 213 -7.73 2.59 -1.89
CA SER A 213 -7.47 4.00 -1.55
C SER A 213 -5.98 4.35 -1.43
N LYS A 214 -5.11 3.36 -1.34
CA LYS A 214 -3.65 3.50 -1.23
C LYS A 214 -2.95 3.76 -2.58
N ASN A 215 -3.63 3.52 -3.69
CA ASN A 215 -3.07 3.74 -5.04
C ASN A 215 -3.36 5.17 -5.51
N ASP A 216 -2.35 5.86 -6.06
CA ASP A 216 -2.42 7.29 -6.39
C ASP A 216 -3.48 7.55 -7.48
N THR A 217 -3.59 6.61 -8.42
CA THR A 217 -4.63 6.65 -9.47
C THR A 217 -6.03 6.63 -8.87
N VAL A 218 -6.29 5.77 -7.88
CA VAL A 218 -7.61 5.69 -7.24
C VAL A 218 -7.92 6.97 -6.47
N GLN A 219 -6.92 7.54 -5.79
CA GLN A 219 -7.07 8.79 -5.07
C GLN A 219 -7.43 9.94 -6.01
N ALA A 220 -6.71 10.11 -7.13
CA ALA A 220 -6.99 11.16 -8.11
C ALA A 220 -8.42 11.07 -8.69
N ASN A 221 -8.89 9.85 -8.97
CA ASN A 221 -10.25 9.64 -9.46
C ASN A 221 -11.31 9.87 -8.37
N THR A 222 -11.00 9.49 -7.13
CA THR A 222 -11.88 9.73 -5.97
C THR A 222 -12.05 11.22 -5.71
N ALA A 223 -10.98 12.01 -5.85
CA ALA A 223 -11.01 13.46 -5.74
C ALA A 223 -12.03 14.09 -6.70
N ALA A 224 -12.09 13.61 -7.95
CA ALA A 224 -13.00 14.13 -8.97
C ALA A 224 -14.49 13.82 -8.70
N LEU A 225 -14.81 12.88 -7.80
CA LEU A 225 -16.19 12.50 -7.48
C LEU A 225 -16.82 13.35 -6.39
N ASN A 226 -16.02 14.04 -5.58
CA ASN A 226 -16.47 14.84 -4.44
C ASN A 226 -17.39 14.07 -3.47
N LYS A 227 -17.09 12.80 -3.21
CA LYS A 227 -17.87 11.88 -2.35
C LYS A 227 -17.35 11.80 -0.90
N MET A 228 -16.46 12.72 -0.48
CA MET A 228 -15.93 12.75 0.89
C MET A 228 -17.02 12.87 1.97
N PRO A 229 -18.12 13.64 1.78
CA PRO A 229 -19.20 13.70 2.77
C PRO A 229 -19.81 12.33 3.10
N LEU A 230 -19.98 11.46 2.10
CA LEU A 230 -20.51 10.09 2.31
C LEU A 230 -19.58 9.27 3.20
N LEU A 231 -18.27 9.30 2.95
CA LEU A 231 -17.31 8.57 3.79
C LEU A 231 -17.28 9.11 5.22
N ILE A 232 -17.39 10.44 5.39
CA ILE A 232 -17.43 11.07 6.72
C ILE A 232 -18.68 10.64 7.50
N GLU A 233 -19.82 10.45 6.83
CA GLU A 233 -21.04 9.93 7.45
C GLU A 233 -20.90 8.45 7.87
N ILE A 234 -20.36 7.61 6.98
CA ILE A 234 -20.16 6.17 7.24
C ILE A 234 -19.15 5.94 8.38
N LEU A 235 -18.20 6.87 8.55
CA LEU A 235 -17.14 6.85 9.56
C LEU A 235 -17.64 6.59 10.98
N ASP A 236 -18.81 7.13 11.34
CA ASP A 236 -19.40 6.99 12.68
C ASP A 236 -19.70 5.54 13.04
N LYS A 237 -20.09 4.73 12.05
CA LYS A 237 -20.45 3.33 12.25
C LYS A 237 -19.31 2.37 11.91
N TYR A 238 -18.43 2.76 11.01
CA TYR A 238 -17.40 1.88 10.45
C TYR A 238 -15.99 2.46 10.63
N PRO A 239 -15.25 2.03 11.68
CA PRO A 239 -13.90 2.51 11.96
C PRO A 239 -12.88 2.31 10.82
N ILE A 240 -13.09 1.33 9.95
CA ILE A 240 -12.21 1.09 8.79
C ILE A 240 -12.13 2.29 7.85
N VAL A 241 -13.15 3.17 7.86
CA VAL A 241 -13.15 4.37 7.03
C VAL A 241 -12.06 5.36 7.43
N TYR A 242 -11.54 5.32 8.66
CA TYR A 242 -10.36 6.10 9.03
C TYR A 242 -9.12 5.70 8.22
N ASP A 243 -8.90 4.40 7.98
CA ASP A 243 -7.78 3.94 7.16
C ASP A 243 -7.97 4.30 5.69
N ILE A 244 -9.21 4.23 5.19
CA ILE A 244 -9.59 4.67 3.85
C ILE A 244 -9.27 6.16 3.67
N LEU A 245 -9.78 7.02 4.58
CA LEU A 245 -9.58 8.46 4.53
C LEU A 245 -8.10 8.85 4.69
N TRP A 246 -7.32 8.09 5.46
CA TRP A 246 -5.89 8.31 5.55
C TRP A 246 -5.18 7.97 4.23
N GLY A 247 -5.48 6.82 3.63
CA GLY A 247 -4.96 6.49 2.30
C GLY A 247 -5.33 7.55 1.27
N LEU A 248 -6.56 8.05 1.29
CA LEU A 248 -7.02 9.09 0.36
C LEU A 248 -6.40 10.46 0.62
N SER A 249 -6.03 10.80 1.85
CA SER A 249 -5.55 12.14 2.22
C SER A 249 -4.13 12.43 1.75
N PHE A 250 -3.43 11.49 1.11
CA PHE A 250 -2.18 11.78 0.39
C PHE A 250 -2.41 12.59 -0.90
N ASN A 251 -3.65 12.65 -1.42
CA ASN A 251 -3.99 13.48 -2.55
C ASN A 251 -4.37 14.91 -2.15
N SER A 252 -3.73 15.91 -2.75
CA SER A 252 -3.92 17.33 -2.42
C SER A 252 -5.36 17.83 -2.56
N SER A 253 -6.08 17.43 -3.62
CA SER A 253 -7.48 17.83 -3.81
C SER A 253 -8.42 17.24 -2.77
N ILE A 254 -8.17 15.99 -2.34
CA ILE A 254 -8.91 15.37 -1.23
C ILE A 254 -8.61 16.10 0.09
N GLN A 255 -7.35 16.49 0.32
CA GLN A 255 -7.01 17.27 1.52
C GLN A 255 -7.81 18.57 1.60
N GLU A 256 -7.93 19.30 0.49
CA GLU A 256 -8.75 20.52 0.41
C GLU A 256 -10.23 20.22 0.74
N GLN A 257 -10.81 19.18 0.14
CA GLN A 257 -12.19 18.76 0.42
C GLN A 257 -12.41 18.42 1.90
N LEU A 258 -11.46 17.74 2.53
CA LEU A 258 -11.56 17.38 3.95
C LEU A 258 -11.37 18.60 4.87
N ARG A 259 -10.48 19.54 4.54
CA ARG A 259 -10.26 20.79 5.31
C ARG A 259 -11.51 21.67 5.32
N LEU A 260 -12.27 21.71 4.23
CA LEU A 260 -13.51 22.47 4.13
C LEU A 260 -14.61 21.95 5.08
N ASN A 261 -14.49 20.71 5.56
CA ASN A 261 -15.46 20.12 6.48
C ASN A 261 -15.06 20.38 7.95
N HIS A 262 -15.55 21.50 8.51
CA HIS A 262 -15.23 21.92 9.87
C HIS A 262 -15.66 20.92 10.96
N SER A 263 -16.80 20.23 10.79
CA SER A 263 -17.25 19.23 11.77
C SER A 263 -16.31 18.02 11.80
N PHE A 264 -15.86 17.57 10.63
CA PHE A 264 -14.87 16.50 10.52
C PHE A 264 -13.52 16.88 11.15
N MET A 265 -13.02 18.09 10.90
CA MET A 265 -11.77 18.59 11.49
C MET A 265 -11.83 18.67 13.02
N THR A 266 -12.97 19.13 13.56
CA THR A 266 -13.20 19.18 15.01
C THR A 266 -13.19 17.78 15.61
N LYS A 267 -13.89 16.84 14.97
CA LYS A 267 -13.95 15.42 15.37
C LYS A 267 -12.57 14.75 15.35
N LEU A 268 -11.75 14.99 14.32
CA LEU A 268 -10.38 14.46 14.27
C LEU A 268 -9.53 14.98 15.44
N THR A 269 -9.67 16.26 15.78
CA THR A 269 -8.94 16.90 16.88
C THR A 269 -9.37 16.34 18.23
N GLU A 270 -10.65 16.07 18.41
CA GLU A 270 -11.19 15.41 19.61
C GLU A 270 -10.69 13.97 19.74
N ILE A 271 -10.73 13.20 18.66
CA ILE A 271 -10.25 11.81 18.63
C ILE A 271 -8.76 11.73 18.96
N LYS A 272 -7.95 12.66 18.44
CA LYS A 272 -6.52 12.76 18.77
C LYS A 272 -6.28 12.86 20.27
N LYS A 273 -7.17 13.53 21.02
CA LYS A 273 -7.03 13.79 22.46
C LYS A 273 -7.67 12.69 23.32
N ASN A 274 -8.89 12.27 23.00
CA ASN A 274 -9.76 11.56 23.93
C ASN A 274 -10.12 10.12 23.52
N CYS A 275 -9.74 9.65 22.33
CA CYS A 275 -10.15 8.32 21.87
C CYS A 275 -9.39 7.20 22.60
N SER A 276 -10.10 6.20 23.12
CA SER A 276 -9.49 5.01 23.72
C SER A 276 -8.93 4.03 22.68
N ASN A 277 -9.55 3.96 21.50
CA ASN A 277 -9.15 3.05 20.44
C ASN A 277 -7.87 3.53 19.73
N GLU A 278 -6.78 2.79 19.94
CA GLU A 278 -5.47 3.16 19.43
C GLU A 278 -5.39 3.17 17.90
N THR A 279 -6.04 2.25 17.19
CA THR A 279 -5.97 2.18 15.72
C THR A 279 -6.67 3.39 15.07
N ILE A 280 -7.83 3.79 15.62
CA ILE A 280 -8.56 4.98 15.17
C ILE A 280 -7.75 6.24 15.48
N ARG A 281 -7.21 6.35 16.69
CA ARG A 281 -6.39 7.49 17.11
C ARG A 281 -5.17 7.67 16.21
N LYS A 282 -4.52 6.55 15.89
CA LYS A 282 -3.41 6.43 14.95
C LYS A 282 -3.77 6.93 13.55
N ALA A 283 -4.85 6.43 12.96
CA ALA A 283 -5.31 6.86 11.65
C ALA A 283 -5.75 8.34 11.64
N ALA A 284 -6.45 8.81 12.67
CA ALA A 284 -6.84 10.22 12.81
C ALA A 284 -5.62 11.15 12.89
N ARG A 285 -4.56 10.75 13.60
CA ARG A 285 -3.29 11.49 13.61
C ARG A 285 -2.63 11.53 12.23
N GLY A 286 -2.66 10.43 11.49
CA GLY A 286 -2.16 10.37 10.11
C GLY A 286 -2.96 11.24 9.13
N ILE A 287 -4.28 11.29 9.27
CA ILE A 287 -5.12 12.19 8.47
C ILE A 287 -4.79 13.65 8.81
N LEU A 288 -4.84 14.03 10.09
CA LEU A 288 -4.42 15.37 10.53
C LEU A 288 -3.00 15.68 10.07
N TRP A 289 -2.15 14.66 10.01
CA TRP A 289 -0.78 14.83 9.58
C TRP A 289 -0.73 15.38 8.16
N ASN A 290 -1.42 14.71 7.25
CA ASN A 290 -1.53 15.07 5.83
C ASN A 290 -2.30 16.39 5.62
N LEU A 291 -3.27 16.72 6.49
CA LEU A 291 -4.09 17.93 6.35
C LEU A 291 -3.39 19.21 6.84
N ASN A 292 -2.41 19.14 7.74
CA ASN A 292 -1.76 20.33 8.26
C ASN A 292 -0.74 20.92 7.27
N SER A 293 -1.15 21.92 6.48
CA SER A 293 -0.31 22.64 5.52
C SER A 293 0.69 23.62 6.15
N ASP A 294 0.49 24.02 7.42
CA ASP A 294 1.31 25.06 8.07
C ASP A 294 2.70 24.60 8.54
N ARG A 295 3.02 23.31 8.33
CA ARG A 295 4.34 22.72 8.67
C ARG A 295 5.50 23.40 7.96
N ASP A 296 5.29 23.79 6.70
CA ASP A 296 6.32 24.42 5.89
C ASP A 296 6.79 25.76 6.46
N LYS A 297 6.01 26.39 7.36
CA LYS A 297 6.32 27.70 7.94
C LYS A 297 6.91 27.65 9.35
N GLN A 298 6.60 26.65 10.17
CA GLN A 298 7.11 26.57 11.57
C GLN A 298 8.43 25.79 11.71
N ILE A 299 8.78 24.90 10.76
CA ILE A 299 9.88 23.94 10.93
C ILE A 299 11.18 24.38 10.20
N PHE A 300 11.14 25.48 9.42
CA PHE A 300 12.38 26.09 8.90
C PHE A 300 13.16 26.89 9.98
N THR A 301 12.54 27.15 11.13
CA THR A 301 13.08 28.02 12.18
C THR A 301 13.79 27.30 13.32
N GLU A 302 13.61 25.98 13.51
CA GLU A 302 14.30 25.22 14.56
C GLU A 302 14.93 23.96 13.97
N LYS A 303 16.17 24.07 13.49
CA LYS A 303 17.00 22.90 13.23
C LYS A 303 17.60 22.50 14.58
N CYS A 304 17.27 21.30 15.07
CA CYS A 304 17.94 20.77 16.25
C CYS A 304 19.40 20.46 15.85
N ASP A 305 20.35 21.25 16.33
CA ASP A 305 21.77 21.17 15.92
C ASP A 305 22.48 19.87 16.39
N SER A 306 21.82 19.00 17.15
CA SER A 306 22.39 17.71 17.59
C SER A 306 21.71 16.51 16.91
N THR A 307 22.34 15.94 15.90
CA THR A 307 21.94 14.64 15.32
C THR A 307 22.29 13.51 16.30
N THR A 308 21.27 12.85 16.86
CA THR A 308 21.45 11.75 17.82
C THR A 308 21.70 10.41 17.13
N PHE A 309 21.18 10.25 15.90
CA PHE A 309 21.31 9.03 15.12
C PHE A 309 22.00 9.30 13.79
N ASP A 310 22.80 8.33 13.34
CA ASP A 310 23.42 8.37 12.01
C ASP A 310 22.42 7.88 10.95
N ILE A 311 21.62 6.88 11.30
CA ILE A 311 20.72 6.16 10.40
C ILE A 311 19.37 5.92 11.06
N MET A 312 18.28 6.23 10.35
CA MET A 312 16.94 5.72 10.62
C MET A 312 16.61 4.60 9.64
N ILE A 313 16.07 3.47 10.11
CA ILE A 313 15.54 2.41 9.24
C ILE A 313 14.01 2.53 9.20
N SER A 314 13.47 2.83 8.02
CA SER A 314 12.03 2.78 7.75
C SER A 314 11.70 1.47 7.01
N TYR A 315 10.74 0.71 7.54
CA TYR A 315 10.38 -0.61 7.02
C TYR A 315 8.91 -0.95 7.30
N SER A 316 8.33 -1.90 6.55
CA SER A 316 7.03 -2.46 6.87
C SER A 316 7.16 -3.49 7.99
N HIS A 317 6.26 -3.53 8.97
CA HIS A 317 6.31 -4.54 10.04
C HIS A 317 6.28 -5.99 9.50
N LYS A 318 5.76 -6.23 8.28
CA LYS A 318 5.82 -7.53 7.60
C LYS A 318 7.25 -7.93 7.19
N ASP A 319 8.21 -7.00 7.22
CA ASP A 319 9.63 -7.19 6.94
C ASP A 319 10.50 -7.18 8.22
N LYS A 320 9.89 -7.24 9.42
CA LYS A 320 10.58 -7.08 10.72
C LYS A 320 11.81 -7.99 10.90
N GLN A 321 11.74 -9.25 10.48
CA GLN A 321 12.83 -10.20 10.72
C GLN A 321 14.12 -9.82 9.97
N ILE A 322 14.02 -9.48 8.68
CA ILE A 322 15.17 -9.06 7.88
C ILE A 322 15.70 -7.69 8.33
N CYS A 323 14.81 -6.76 8.69
CA CYS A 323 15.20 -5.44 9.19
C CYS A 323 15.86 -5.51 10.58
N LYS A 324 15.55 -6.53 11.40
CA LYS A 324 16.25 -6.77 12.66
C LYS A 324 17.71 -7.18 12.43
N HIS A 325 17.96 -8.10 11.50
CA HIS A 325 19.34 -8.46 11.13
C HIS A 325 20.11 -7.27 10.55
N LEU A 326 19.45 -6.46 9.70
CA LEU A 326 20.01 -5.22 9.16
C LEU A 326 20.44 -4.25 10.27
N TYR A 327 19.55 -4.01 11.23
CA TYR A 327 19.82 -3.18 12.40
C TYR A 327 21.03 -3.68 13.19
N GLU A 328 21.06 -4.97 13.54
CA GLU A 328 22.15 -5.57 14.33
C GLU A 328 23.52 -5.41 13.65
N GLN A 329 23.58 -5.58 12.32
CA GLN A 329 24.85 -5.41 11.59
C GLN A 329 25.30 -3.94 11.50
N LEU A 330 24.38 -3.01 11.30
CA LEU A 330 24.72 -1.58 11.26
C LEU A 330 25.24 -1.08 12.62
N ILE A 331 24.63 -1.53 13.72
CA ILE A 331 25.13 -1.26 15.08
C ILE A 331 26.52 -1.87 15.29
N ARG A 332 26.76 -3.12 14.87
CA ARG A 332 28.09 -3.77 14.97
C ARG A 332 29.17 -3.04 14.16
N THR A 333 28.77 -2.37 13.09
CA THR A 333 29.66 -1.55 12.24
C THR A 333 29.96 -0.17 12.88
N GLY A 334 29.30 0.17 13.99
CA GLY A 334 29.53 1.40 14.76
C GLY A 334 28.58 2.56 14.46
N TYR A 335 27.50 2.34 13.70
CA TYR A 335 26.48 3.37 13.47
C TYR A 335 25.52 3.48 14.64
N ARG A 336 25.07 4.70 14.97
CA ARG A 336 23.91 4.94 15.84
C ARG A 336 22.65 4.81 15.01
N VAL A 337 21.91 3.73 15.19
CA VAL A 337 20.73 3.40 14.36
C VAL A 337 19.45 3.53 15.16
N TRP A 338 18.45 4.18 14.58
CA TRP A 338 17.07 4.18 15.07
C TRP A 338 16.19 3.26 14.23
N ILE A 339 15.32 2.49 14.88
CA ILE A 339 14.30 1.65 14.25
C ILE A 339 13.13 1.44 15.22
N ASP A 340 11.89 1.48 14.72
CA ASP A 340 10.70 1.12 15.52
C ASP A 340 10.43 -0.38 15.45
N PHE A 341 10.80 -1.13 16.48
CA PHE A 341 10.46 -2.56 16.59
C PHE A 341 9.10 -2.85 17.22
N ASP A 342 8.60 -1.95 18.07
CA ASP A 342 7.57 -2.27 19.08
C ASP A 342 6.21 -1.64 18.78
N GLN A 343 6.00 -1.17 17.54
CA GLN A 343 4.79 -0.46 17.14
C GLN A 343 4.45 0.61 18.18
N ILE A 344 5.37 1.55 18.43
CA ILE A 344 5.31 2.53 19.54
C ILE A 344 3.87 2.76 20.00
N HIS A 345 3.50 2.16 21.14
CA HIS A 345 2.16 2.30 21.68
C HIS A 345 2.04 3.75 22.15
N GLY A 346 1.19 4.56 21.52
CA GLY A 346 1.11 6.00 21.77
C GLY A 346 1.45 6.86 20.55
N ASN A 347 2.31 7.86 20.72
CA ASN A 347 2.47 8.95 19.74
C ASN A 347 3.45 8.61 18.60
N VAL A 348 3.12 7.57 17.82
CA VAL A 348 3.93 7.07 16.68
C VAL A 348 4.38 8.22 15.76
N MET A 349 3.48 9.16 15.46
CA MET A 349 3.79 10.28 14.56
C MET A 349 4.83 11.23 15.15
N ASP A 350 4.80 11.51 16.45
CA ASP A 350 5.78 12.42 17.07
C ASP A 350 7.13 11.71 17.26
N ALA A 351 7.14 10.43 17.60
CA ALA A 351 8.37 9.64 17.67
C ALA A 351 9.03 9.48 16.29
N MET A 352 8.22 9.26 15.26
CA MET A 352 8.64 9.28 13.86
C MET A 352 9.29 10.62 13.48
N VAL A 353 8.66 11.75 13.85
CA VAL A 353 9.23 13.08 13.60
C VAL A 353 10.57 13.24 14.27
N GLN A 354 10.65 12.93 15.57
CA GLN A 354 11.89 13.05 16.32
C GLN A 354 12.99 12.18 15.70
N ALA A 355 12.67 10.95 15.29
CA ALA A 355 13.62 10.07 14.63
C ALA A 355 14.15 10.65 13.32
N ILE A 356 13.26 11.19 12.48
CA ILE A 356 13.63 11.81 11.20
C ILE A 356 14.45 13.08 11.42
N GLU A 357 14.05 13.94 12.36
CA GLU A 357 14.76 15.20 12.64
C GLU A 357 16.13 14.97 13.28
N GLN A 358 16.31 13.87 14.03
CA GLN A 358 17.56 13.54 14.70
C GLN A 358 18.46 12.60 13.89
N SER A 359 18.04 12.19 12.69
CA SER A 359 18.80 11.30 11.81
C SER A 359 19.38 12.04 10.60
N ARG A 360 20.56 11.62 10.15
CA ARG A 360 21.19 12.17 8.93
C ARG A 360 20.74 11.42 7.67
N THR A 361 20.65 10.11 7.78
CA THR A 361 20.35 9.20 6.68
C THR A 361 19.13 8.37 7.04
N ILE A 362 18.26 8.10 6.07
CA ILE A 362 17.14 7.18 6.18
C ILE A 362 17.33 6.02 5.19
N ILE A 363 17.24 4.80 5.69
CA ILE A 363 17.19 3.59 4.86
C ILE A 363 15.72 3.27 4.63
N ILE A 364 15.30 3.26 3.36
CA ILE A 364 13.96 2.86 2.95
C ILE A 364 13.99 1.40 2.54
N CYS A 365 13.44 0.53 3.38
CA CYS A 365 13.33 -0.91 3.14
C CYS A 365 12.12 -1.23 2.26
N MET A 366 12.34 -1.25 0.95
CA MET A 366 11.33 -1.38 -0.08
C MET A 366 10.76 -2.81 -0.18
N SER A 367 9.44 -2.89 -0.11
CA SER A 367 8.61 -4.06 -0.35
C SER A 367 7.22 -3.61 -0.81
N GLU A 368 6.39 -4.52 -1.31
CA GLU A 368 4.99 -4.20 -1.64
C GLU A 368 4.24 -3.72 -0.40
N GLN A 369 4.54 -4.31 0.76
CA GLN A 369 3.89 -3.97 2.02
C GLN A 369 4.36 -2.62 2.56
N TYR A 370 5.60 -2.22 2.26
CA TYR A 370 6.09 -0.87 2.52
C TYR A 370 5.32 0.16 1.68
N ARG A 371 5.21 -0.09 0.37
CA ARG A 371 4.49 0.80 -0.56
C ARG A 371 3.02 1.03 -0.18
N ARG A 372 2.37 0.00 0.38
CA ARG A 372 0.94 0.03 0.78
C ARG A 372 0.72 0.52 2.21
N SER A 373 1.78 0.89 2.94
CA SER A 373 1.67 1.35 4.32
C SER A 373 1.53 2.87 4.36
N ASN A 374 0.41 3.37 4.89
CA ASN A 374 0.19 4.80 5.09
C ASN A 374 1.26 5.40 6.02
N TYR A 375 1.77 4.62 6.99
CA TYR A 375 2.88 5.02 7.86
C TYR A 375 4.18 5.20 7.08
N CYS A 376 4.58 4.16 6.34
CA CYS A 376 5.83 4.18 5.59
C CYS A 376 5.83 5.27 4.52
N ARG A 377 4.66 5.55 3.92
CA ARG A 377 4.49 6.69 3.01
C ARG A 377 4.69 8.02 3.71
N ALA A 378 4.05 8.24 4.86
CA ALA A 378 4.22 9.47 5.64
C ALA A 378 5.67 9.68 6.10
N GLU A 379 6.34 8.62 6.55
CA GLU A 379 7.77 8.62 6.91
C GLU A 379 8.66 9.05 5.75
N ALA A 380 8.50 8.38 4.61
CA ALA A 380 9.30 8.63 3.43
C ALA A 380 9.08 10.05 2.90
N GLU A 381 7.82 10.49 2.76
CA GLU A 381 7.49 11.83 2.29
C GLU A 381 8.04 12.90 3.23
N TYR A 382 7.96 12.71 4.54
CA TYR A 382 8.52 13.65 5.51
C TYR A 382 10.04 13.68 5.48
N ALA A 383 10.72 12.53 5.43
CA ALA A 383 12.17 12.48 5.30
C ALA A 383 12.65 13.15 4.00
N PHE A 384 11.92 12.98 2.90
CA PHE A 384 12.16 13.66 1.63
C PHE A 384 12.00 15.18 1.76
N GLN A 385 10.92 15.66 2.39
CA GLN A 385 10.70 17.09 2.66
C GLN A 385 11.81 17.70 3.53
N ARG A 386 12.30 16.95 4.52
CA ARG A 386 13.43 17.34 5.39
C ARG A 386 14.80 17.17 4.73
N ARG A 387 14.85 16.69 3.48
CA ARG A 387 16.08 16.47 2.69
C ARG A 387 17.08 15.55 3.39
N LEU A 388 16.59 14.54 4.11
CA LEU A 388 17.44 13.47 4.59
C LEU A 388 18.04 12.71 3.40
N LYS A 389 19.17 12.08 3.64
CA LYS A 389 19.77 11.18 2.65
C LYS A 389 18.99 9.88 2.59
N ILE A 390 18.36 9.61 1.47
CA ILE A 390 17.56 8.41 1.27
C ILE A 390 18.44 7.33 0.66
N VAL A 391 18.54 6.18 1.33
CA VAL A 391 19.22 4.98 0.84
C VAL A 391 18.16 3.90 0.63
N PRO A 392 17.70 3.66 -0.61
CA PRO A 392 16.70 2.65 -0.87
C PRO A 392 17.33 1.25 -0.86
N VAL A 393 16.64 0.30 -0.24
CA VAL A 393 17.05 -1.10 -0.12
C VAL A 393 15.89 -1.99 -0.56
N LEU A 394 16.13 -2.91 -1.49
CA LEU A 394 15.11 -3.87 -1.94
C LEU A 394 15.17 -5.15 -1.09
N LEU A 395 14.09 -5.44 -0.35
CA LEU A 395 14.02 -6.60 0.56
C LEU A 395 13.08 -7.71 0.09
N GLN A 396 12.25 -7.45 -0.93
CA GLN A 396 11.25 -8.40 -1.42
C GLN A 396 11.60 -8.83 -2.84
N GLU A 397 11.74 -10.14 -3.04
CA GLU A 397 11.95 -10.72 -4.36
C GLU A 397 10.81 -10.33 -5.30
N HIS A 398 11.13 -10.10 -6.58
CA HIS A 398 10.16 -9.74 -7.63
C HIS A 398 9.45 -8.40 -7.45
N TYR A 399 9.69 -7.67 -6.35
CA TYR A 399 9.14 -6.34 -6.17
C TYR A 399 9.90 -5.33 -7.04
N LYS A 400 9.14 -4.44 -7.70
CA LYS A 400 9.67 -3.28 -8.40
C LYS A 400 8.94 -2.05 -7.87
N PRO A 401 9.65 -1.02 -7.41
CA PRO A 401 9.02 0.21 -6.96
C PRO A 401 8.16 0.83 -8.07
N ASP A 402 6.95 1.26 -7.70
CA ASP A 402 6.01 1.98 -8.56
C ASP A 402 5.27 3.06 -7.74
N GLY A 403 4.39 3.82 -8.40
CA GLY A 403 3.58 4.89 -7.79
C GLY A 403 4.43 5.91 -7.02
N TRP A 404 3.90 6.41 -5.91
CA TRP A 404 4.56 7.38 -5.02
C TRP A 404 5.99 6.98 -4.62
N LEU A 405 6.25 5.69 -4.38
CA LEU A 405 7.55 5.24 -3.90
C LEU A 405 8.61 5.38 -4.99
N LEU A 406 8.28 5.03 -6.23
CA LEU A 406 9.17 5.22 -7.38
C LEU A 406 9.47 6.70 -7.61
N PHE A 407 8.46 7.57 -7.53
CA PHE A 407 8.68 9.01 -7.68
C PHE A 407 9.57 9.58 -6.57
N LEU A 408 9.46 9.07 -5.35
CA LEU A 408 10.23 9.53 -4.20
C LEU A 408 11.69 9.09 -4.25
N ILE A 409 11.97 7.84 -4.60
CA ILE A 409 13.36 7.35 -4.74
C ILE A 409 14.01 7.83 -6.04
N GLY A 410 13.22 8.13 -7.07
CA GLY A 410 13.69 8.67 -8.35
C GLY A 410 14.73 7.77 -9.02
N GLN A 411 15.86 8.36 -9.41
CA GLN A 411 16.99 7.66 -10.04
C GLN A 411 18.00 7.09 -9.05
N SER A 412 17.68 7.07 -7.75
CA SER A 412 18.59 6.55 -6.73
C SER A 412 18.90 5.08 -6.97
N LEU A 413 20.18 4.72 -6.95
CA LEU A 413 20.59 3.32 -6.94
C LEU A 413 20.14 2.70 -5.62
N TYR A 414 19.57 1.50 -5.69
CA TYR A 414 19.16 0.75 -4.51
C TYR A 414 20.02 -0.50 -4.33
N VAL A 415 20.22 -0.87 -3.07
CA VAL A 415 20.93 -2.11 -2.73
C VAL A 415 19.93 -3.25 -2.71
N ASP A 416 20.22 -4.30 -3.48
CA ASP A 416 19.30 -5.42 -3.69
C ASP A 416 19.69 -6.61 -2.81
N PHE A 417 18.95 -6.82 -1.71
CA PHE A 417 19.14 -7.95 -0.79
C PHE A 417 18.53 -9.25 -1.33
N THR A 418 17.86 -9.20 -2.48
CA THR A 418 17.21 -10.38 -3.09
C THR A 418 18.14 -11.06 -4.10
N LYS A 419 19.15 -10.34 -4.62
CA LYS A 419 20.13 -10.87 -5.58
C LYS A 419 21.38 -11.49 -4.96
N HIS A 420 21.67 -11.14 -3.72
CA HIS A 420 22.90 -11.52 -3.03
C HIS A 420 22.59 -12.07 -1.66
N GLU A 421 23.43 -13.00 -1.17
CA GLU A 421 23.36 -13.41 0.22
C GLU A 421 23.53 -12.22 1.15
N PHE A 422 22.86 -12.28 2.30
CA PHE A 422 22.79 -11.17 3.25
C PHE A 422 24.18 -10.56 3.60
N PRO A 423 25.26 -11.32 3.84
CA PRO A 423 26.58 -10.76 4.13
C PRO A 423 27.15 -9.88 3.01
N ILE A 424 26.90 -10.22 1.75
CA ILE A 424 27.37 -9.45 0.60
C ILE A 424 26.53 -8.18 0.45
N ALA A 425 25.21 -8.31 0.56
CA ALA A 425 24.28 -7.19 0.43
C ALA A 425 24.49 -6.12 1.52
N ILE A 426 24.78 -6.54 2.76
CA ILE A 426 25.06 -5.59 3.86
C ILE A 426 26.37 -4.84 3.65
N GLU A 427 27.40 -5.48 3.10
CA GLU A 427 28.66 -4.80 2.76
C GLU A 427 28.46 -3.75 1.66
N MET A 428 27.67 -4.07 0.64
CA MET A 428 27.29 -3.12 -0.41
C MET A 428 26.54 -1.91 0.16
N LEU A 429 25.62 -2.14 1.09
CA LEU A 429 24.89 -1.08 1.78
C LEU A 429 25.81 -0.19 2.63
N ILE A 430 26.71 -0.78 3.41
CA ILE A 430 27.67 -0.03 4.21
C ILE A 430 28.57 0.83 3.31
N LYS A 431 28.99 0.30 2.15
CA LYS A 431 29.76 1.06 1.16
C LYS A 431 28.99 2.25 0.62
N GLU A 432 27.71 2.08 0.30
CA GLU A 432 26.84 3.15 -0.17
C GLU A 432 26.66 4.26 0.87
N ILE A 433 26.37 3.87 2.13
CA ILE A 433 26.24 4.83 3.25
C ILE A 433 27.54 5.62 3.44
N LYS A 434 28.70 4.95 3.38
CA LYS A 434 30.02 5.62 3.47
C LYS A 434 30.26 6.59 2.32
N ALA A 435 29.93 6.20 1.09
CA ALA A 435 30.09 7.06 -0.08
C ALA A 435 29.29 8.36 0.06
N LEU A 436 28.04 8.25 0.54
CA LEU A 436 27.20 9.39 0.84
C LEU A 436 27.80 10.28 1.93
N HIS A 437 28.32 9.72 3.02
CA HIS A 437 28.96 10.51 4.08
C HIS A 437 30.23 11.24 3.59
N MET A 438 31.03 10.63 2.72
CA MET A 438 32.24 11.26 2.15
C MET A 438 31.89 12.42 1.21
N GLN A 439 30.84 12.31 0.40
CA GLN A 439 30.38 13.41 -0.46
C GLN A 439 29.96 14.65 0.35
N ASP A 440 29.37 14.46 1.53
CA ASP A 440 29.03 15.60 2.39
C ASP A 440 30.24 16.30 2.94
N LEU A 441 31.23 15.54 3.42
CA LEU A 441 32.46 16.12 3.96
C LEU A 441 33.16 16.96 2.89
N HIS A 442 33.21 16.45 1.66
CA HIS A 442 33.75 17.19 0.52
C HIS A 442 32.94 18.46 0.19
N ASN A 443 31.61 18.37 0.15
CA ASN A 443 30.75 19.52 -0.12
C ASN A 443 30.86 20.62 0.96
N ILE A 444 31.02 20.23 2.22
CA ILE A 444 31.23 21.15 3.35
C ILE A 444 32.59 21.84 3.22
N GLU A 445 33.66 21.11 2.92
CA GLU A 445 35.02 21.67 2.71
C GLU A 445 35.05 22.66 1.52
N VAL A 446 34.37 22.34 0.42
CA VAL A 446 34.29 23.23 -0.75
C VAL A 446 33.50 24.51 -0.42
N GLN A 447 32.38 24.40 0.29
CA GLN A 447 31.59 25.57 0.74
C GLN A 447 32.35 26.45 1.74
N SER A 448 33.09 25.85 2.70
CA SER A 448 33.91 26.63 3.63
C SER A 448 35.05 27.35 2.92
N ASN A 449 35.69 26.71 1.94
CA ASN A 449 36.77 27.31 1.18
C ASN A 449 36.29 28.43 0.24
N GLN A 450 35.13 28.28 -0.41
CA GLN A 450 34.50 29.35 -1.21
C GLN A 450 34.06 30.55 -0.35
N SER A 451 33.50 30.29 0.83
CA SER A 451 33.10 31.34 1.79
C SER A 451 34.31 32.11 2.32
N ALA A 452 35.43 31.41 2.59
CA ALA A 452 36.69 32.01 3.00
C ALA A 452 37.34 32.84 1.88
N LEU A 453 37.27 32.38 0.62
CA LEU A 453 37.75 33.12 -0.55
C LEU A 453 36.94 34.40 -0.80
N LEU A 454 35.61 34.37 -0.62
CA LEU A 454 34.73 35.55 -0.72
C LEU A 454 34.93 36.54 0.43
N ALA A 455 35.32 36.08 1.62
CA ALA A 455 35.67 36.94 2.75
C ALA A 455 37.03 37.64 2.58
N LEU A 456 37.90 37.13 1.68
CA LEU A 456 39.22 37.68 1.39
C LEU A 456 39.26 38.59 0.14
N SER A 457 38.15 38.73 -0.59
CA SER A 457 38.07 39.72 -1.68
C SER A 457 37.99 41.15 -1.11
N PRO A 458 38.86 42.08 -1.56
CA PRO A 458 38.77 43.48 -1.14
C PRO A 458 37.45 44.06 -1.64
N SER A 459 36.74 44.75 -0.75
CA SER A 459 35.51 45.48 -1.05
C SER A 459 35.74 46.46 -2.21
N VAL A 460 35.17 46.17 -3.37
CA VAL A 460 35.08 47.13 -4.48
C VAL A 460 34.21 48.31 -4.01
N PRO A 461 34.65 49.57 -4.15
CA PRO A 461 33.84 50.71 -3.75
C PRO A 461 32.53 50.71 -4.54
N CYS A 462 31.41 50.75 -3.81
CA CYS A 462 30.07 50.88 -4.39
C CYS A 462 29.95 52.24 -5.07
N LEU A 463 29.93 52.26 -6.41
CA LEU A 463 29.54 53.44 -7.18
C LEU A 463 28.04 53.69 -6.95
N GLN A 464 27.71 54.86 -6.38
CA GLN A 464 26.33 55.30 -6.21
C GLN A 464 25.63 55.43 -7.58
N PRO A 465 24.35 55.07 -7.71
CA PRO A 465 23.61 55.29 -8.95
C PRO A 465 23.39 56.79 -9.16
N LEU A 466 23.77 57.29 -10.34
CA LEU A 466 23.39 58.62 -10.81
C LEU A 466 21.86 58.68 -10.96
N SER A 467 21.28 59.73 -10.38
CA SER A 467 19.86 60.05 -10.43
C SER A 467 19.39 60.47 -11.83
N GLY A 468 18.26 59.90 -12.27
CA GLY A 468 17.28 60.59 -13.12
C GLY A 468 17.52 60.59 -14.64
N ALA A 469 16.89 59.65 -15.33
CA ALA A 469 16.34 59.88 -16.67
C ALA A 469 15.16 58.93 -16.91
N GLU A 470 13.95 59.48 -16.92
CA GLU A 470 12.72 58.81 -17.33
C GLU A 470 12.81 58.40 -18.80
N LEU A 471 12.59 57.12 -19.13
CA LEU A 471 12.34 56.67 -20.50
C LEU A 471 11.04 55.85 -20.51
N ARG A 472 10.04 56.41 -21.21
CA ARG A 472 8.70 55.85 -21.40
C ARG A 472 8.74 54.61 -22.32
N PRO A 473 7.81 53.65 -22.16
CA PRO A 473 7.73 52.47 -23.02
C PRO A 473 6.88 52.78 -24.27
N GLU A 474 7.53 52.98 -25.41
CA GLU A 474 6.89 52.83 -26.72
C GLU A 474 7.65 51.76 -27.52
N ASN A 475 6.87 50.95 -28.24
CA ASN A 475 7.27 49.91 -29.20
C ASN A 475 7.36 48.48 -28.64
N VAL A 476 6.21 47.98 -28.19
CA VAL A 476 5.84 46.57 -28.38
C VAL A 476 5.23 46.46 -29.77
N GLN A 477 5.97 45.95 -30.76
CA GLN A 477 5.40 45.21 -31.90
C GLN A 477 6.50 44.64 -32.81
N ASN A 478 6.25 43.41 -33.24
CA ASN A 478 7.02 42.60 -34.20
C ASN A 478 8.27 42.01 -33.51
N TRP A 479 8.52 40.70 -33.47
CA TRP A 479 8.77 39.89 -34.66
C TRP A 479 8.23 38.45 -34.46
N THR A 480 7.32 38.06 -35.34
CA THR A 480 7.05 36.66 -35.69
C THR A 480 7.12 36.53 -37.21
N THR A 481 7.86 35.52 -37.66
CA THR A 481 7.81 34.86 -38.99
C THR A 481 8.50 35.51 -40.20
N ALA A 482 9.65 34.94 -40.59
CA ALA A 482 10.07 34.55 -41.95
C ALA A 482 11.50 33.96 -41.84
N GLN A 483 11.71 32.66 -41.65
CA GLN A 483 11.73 31.57 -42.64
C GLN A 483 12.66 31.79 -43.87
N ILE A 484 13.57 30.82 -44.02
CA ILE A 484 14.22 30.30 -45.24
C ILE A 484 15.57 30.93 -45.63
N THR A 485 16.64 30.17 -45.36
CA THR A 485 17.39 29.48 -46.43
C THR A 485 17.71 28.06 -46.01
#